data_AF-Q4BUY2-F1
#
_entry.id   AF-Q4BUY2-F1
#
_cell.length_a   1.000
_cell.length_b   1.000
_cell.length_c   1.000
_cell.angle_alpha   90.00
_cell.angle_beta   90.00
_cell.angle_gamma   90.00
#
_symmetry.space_group_name_H-M   'P 1'
#
loop_
_entity.id
_entity.type
_entity.pdbx_description
1 polymer ?
#
loop_
_entity_poly.entity_id
_entity_poly.type
_entity_poly.pdbx_seq_one_letter_code
_entity_poly.pdbx_strand_id
1 'polypeptide(L)'
;MLKTATLATTVALATFAFADAAEAALITLNGTDYEVSTVVGTYNDLSSTLEMTPWFGDSALATNAATQVGAAFGFPNDNVGPLFASGVGFPVFVEAAAFNGSTTIFSPTATINVFSETYAIATEVQTIPEPLTILGAGAAIAFGAGFKRKLGKVKQK
;
A
#
# COMPACT_ATOMS: atom_id res chain seq x y z
N MET A 1 2.33 -65.41 -0.37
CA MET A 1 3.13 -64.23 0.03
C MET A 1 2.60 -63.02 -0.73
N LEU A 2 1.70 -62.25 -0.12
CA LEU A 2 1.05 -61.10 -0.76
C LEU A 2 1.77 -59.82 -0.29
N LYS A 3 2.43 -59.11 -1.20
CA LYS A 3 3.11 -57.83 -0.89
C LYS A 3 2.10 -56.70 -0.97
N THR A 4 1.77 -56.11 0.17
CA THR A 4 0.96 -54.89 0.27
C THR A 4 1.79 -53.70 -0.17
N ALA A 5 1.40 -53.03 -1.26
CA ALA A 5 2.00 -51.77 -1.68
C ALA A 5 1.18 -50.62 -1.12
N THR A 6 1.74 -49.90 -0.15
CA THR A 6 1.15 -48.70 0.46
C THR A 6 1.38 -47.52 -0.49
N LEU A 7 0.32 -46.94 -1.07
CA LEU A 7 0.41 -45.67 -1.79
C LEU A 7 0.53 -44.53 -0.78
N ALA A 8 1.71 -43.91 -0.70
CA ALA A 8 1.88 -42.64 -0.02
C ALA A 8 1.52 -41.52 -1.00
N THR A 9 0.36 -40.90 -0.83
CA THR A 9 -0.03 -39.70 -1.56
C THR A 9 0.70 -38.50 -0.96
N THR A 10 1.79 -38.08 -1.57
CA THR A 10 2.50 -36.86 -1.20
C THR A 10 1.67 -35.66 -1.65
N VAL A 11 1.14 -34.89 -0.71
CA VAL A 11 0.52 -33.59 -0.98
C VAL A 11 1.67 -32.62 -1.31
N ALA A 12 1.75 -32.20 -2.57
CA ALA A 12 2.65 -31.11 -2.96
C ALA A 12 2.12 -29.81 -2.34
N LEU A 13 2.84 -29.30 -1.34
CA LEU A 13 2.61 -27.98 -0.78
C LEU A 13 3.03 -26.95 -1.84
N ALA A 14 2.08 -26.31 -2.50
CA ALA A 14 2.36 -25.19 -3.38
C ALA A 14 2.91 -24.05 -2.53
N THR A 15 4.24 -23.87 -2.55
CA THR A 15 4.87 -22.64 -2.09
C THR A 15 4.46 -21.52 -3.03
N PHE A 16 3.48 -20.73 -2.62
CA PHE A 16 3.25 -19.43 -3.23
C PHE A 16 4.50 -18.61 -2.99
N ALA A 17 5.26 -18.34 -4.04
CA ALA A 17 6.27 -17.29 -4.02
C ALA A 17 5.50 -15.99 -3.78
N PHE A 18 5.62 -15.41 -2.58
CA PHE A 18 5.26 -14.02 -2.38
C PHE A 18 6.16 -13.22 -3.33
N ALA A 19 5.55 -12.51 -4.26
CA ALA A 19 6.26 -11.50 -5.02
C ALA A 19 6.94 -10.58 -4.01
N ASP A 20 8.22 -10.29 -4.25
CA ASP A 20 8.99 -9.32 -3.48
C ASP A 20 8.16 -8.03 -3.41
N ALA A 21 7.65 -7.69 -2.22
CA ALA A 21 6.83 -6.51 -2.07
C ALA A 21 7.73 -5.30 -2.35
N ALA A 22 7.35 -4.46 -3.31
CA ALA A 22 7.89 -3.13 -3.39
C ALA A 22 7.78 -2.51 -1.99
N GLU A 23 8.91 -2.15 -1.39
CA GLU A 23 8.95 -1.58 -0.06
C GLU A 23 8.09 -0.31 -0.11
N ALA A 24 6.96 -0.32 0.60
CA ALA A 24 6.00 0.76 0.68
C ALA A 24 5.70 1.04 2.15
N ALA A 25 5.64 2.31 2.52
CA ALA A 25 5.40 2.75 3.88
C ALA A 25 3.93 3.15 4.03
N LEU A 26 3.25 2.59 5.03
CA LEU A 26 1.87 2.94 5.34
C LEU A 26 1.85 4.20 6.21
N ILE A 27 1.11 5.21 5.78
CA ILE A 27 0.86 6.44 6.55
C ILE A 27 -0.63 6.75 6.59
N THR A 28 -1.06 7.50 7.60
CA THR A 28 -2.44 7.99 7.72
C THR A 28 -2.46 9.51 7.70
N LEU A 29 -3.09 10.11 6.70
CA LEU A 29 -3.20 11.56 6.54
C LEU A 29 -4.68 11.96 6.59
N ASN A 30 -5.04 12.84 7.54
CA ASN A 30 -6.42 13.30 7.74
C ASN A 30 -7.46 12.15 7.83
N GLY A 31 -7.06 11.00 8.37
CA GLY A 31 -7.92 9.81 8.52
C GLY A 31 -8.06 8.94 7.27
N THR A 32 -7.28 9.21 6.22
CA THR A 32 -7.16 8.35 5.02
C THR A 32 -5.80 7.67 5.01
N ASP A 33 -5.79 6.36 4.74
CA ASP A 33 -4.56 5.58 4.69
C ASP A 33 -3.96 5.58 3.29
N TYR A 34 -2.64 5.72 3.22
CA TYR A 34 -1.88 5.76 1.98
C TYR A 34 -0.69 4.80 2.03
N GLU A 35 -0.47 4.12 0.91
CA GLU A 35 0.78 3.44 0.61
C GLU A 35 1.72 4.44 -0.06
N VAL A 36 2.79 4.81 0.66
CA VAL A 36 3.85 5.64 0.13
C VAL A 36 4.88 4.75 -0.55
N SER A 37 5.31 5.15 -1.74
CA SER A 37 6.46 4.58 -2.43
C SER A 37 7.36 5.71 -2.94
N THR A 38 8.46 5.36 -3.61
CA THR A 38 9.43 6.33 -4.09
C THR A 38 9.61 6.25 -5.60
N VAL A 39 9.95 7.38 -6.19
CA VAL A 39 10.31 7.50 -7.61
C VAL A 39 11.50 8.43 -7.75
N VAL A 40 12.45 8.07 -8.62
CA VAL A 40 13.64 8.88 -8.89
C VAL A 40 13.45 9.64 -10.20
N GLY A 41 13.75 10.93 -10.20
CA GLY A 41 13.73 11.74 -11.41
C GLY A 41 13.83 13.23 -11.13
N THR A 42 13.67 14.04 -12.17
CA THR A 42 13.54 15.49 -12.00
C THR A 42 12.10 15.85 -11.68
N TYR A 43 11.88 16.95 -10.95
CA TYR A 43 10.53 17.42 -10.66
C TYR A 43 9.69 17.65 -11.91
N ASN A 44 10.26 18.21 -12.99
CA ASN A 44 9.51 18.53 -14.19
C ASN A 44 8.98 17.27 -14.90
N ASP A 45 9.79 16.21 -14.94
CA ASP A 45 9.38 14.92 -15.50
C ASP A 45 8.31 14.22 -14.65
N LEU A 46 8.30 14.48 -13.35
CA LEU A 46 7.42 13.86 -12.37
C LEU A 46 6.24 14.74 -11.93
N SER A 47 6.17 15.98 -12.41
CA SER A 47 5.28 17.04 -11.91
C SER A 47 3.82 16.59 -11.85
N SER A 48 3.31 16.00 -12.94
CA SER A 48 1.95 15.46 -12.99
C SER A 48 1.66 14.43 -11.89
N THR A 49 2.65 13.61 -11.52
CA THR A 49 2.50 12.60 -10.48
C THR A 49 2.62 13.21 -9.09
N LEU A 50 3.59 14.10 -8.88
CA LEU A 50 3.86 14.75 -7.60
C LEU A 50 2.71 15.69 -7.20
N GLU A 51 2.11 16.38 -8.17
CA GLU A 51 0.97 17.28 -7.97
C GLU A 51 -0.32 16.55 -7.61
N MET A 52 -0.40 15.24 -7.86
CA MET A 52 -1.54 14.40 -7.45
C MET A 52 -1.39 13.80 -6.05
N THR A 53 -0.24 13.97 -5.39
CA THR A 53 -0.03 13.45 -4.04
C THR A 53 -0.92 14.19 -3.02
N PRO A 54 -1.37 13.52 -1.95
CA PRO A 54 -2.34 14.08 -1.01
C PRO A 54 -1.80 15.26 -0.18
N TRP A 55 -0.49 15.46 -0.17
CA TRP A 55 0.18 16.57 0.54
C TRP A 55 0.59 17.72 -0.39
N PHE A 56 0.39 17.61 -1.70
CA PHE A 56 0.72 18.71 -2.60
C PHE A 56 -0.18 19.92 -2.34
N GLY A 57 0.41 21.11 -2.26
CA GLY A 57 -0.26 22.35 -1.86
C GLY A 57 -0.35 22.58 -0.35
N ASP A 58 0.08 21.64 0.48
CA ASP A 58 0.06 21.76 1.95
C ASP A 58 1.39 21.29 2.57
N SER A 59 2.25 22.25 2.91
CA SER A 59 3.56 22.00 3.51
C SER A 59 3.49 21.34 4.89
N ALA A 60 2.43 21.57 5.66
CA ALA A 60 2.23 20.94 6.95
C ALA A 60 1.89 19.45 6.78
N LEU A 61 1.05 19.15 5.80
CA LEU A 61 0.68 17.79 5.42
C LEU A 61 1.87 17.01 4.85
N ALA A 62 2.72 17.67 4.05
CA ALA A 62 3.97 17.08 3.54
C ALA A 62 4.97 16.79 4.67
N THR A 63 5.11 17.71 5.62
CA THR A 63 5.95 17.52 6.81
C THR A 63 5.44 16.37 7.68
N ASN A 64 4.12 16.25 7.83
CA ASN A 64 3.50 15.16 8.56
C ASN A 64 3.76 13.81 7.87
N ALA A 65 3.57 13.74 6.55
CA ALA A 65 3.86 12.54 5.75
C ALA A 65 5.33 12.12 5.87
N ALA A 66 6.27 13.06 5.72
CA ALA A 66 7.71 12.80 5.90
C ALA A 66 8.05 12.29 7.31
N THR A 67 7.38 12.81 8.33
CA THR A 67 7.58 12.39 9.73
C THR A 67 7.10 10.95 9.94
N GLN A 68 5.94 10.60 9.38
CA GLN A 68 5.39 9.25 9.51
C GLN A 68 6.22 8.21 8.75
N VAL A 69 6.68 8.54 7.54
CA VAL A 69 7.58 7.65 6.77
C VAL A 69 8.93 7.49 7.47
N GLY A 70 9.47 8.57 8.05
CA GLY A 70 10.71 8.53 8.80
C GLY A 70 11.87 7.97 7.96
N ALA A 71 12.52 6.93 8.48
CA ALA A 71 13.67 6.28 7.83
C ALA A 71 13.30 5.02 7.02
N ALA A 72 12.02 4.77 6.75
CA ALA A 72 11.56 3.53 6.11
C ALA A 72 12.23 3.24 4.76
N PHE A 73 12.54 4.28 3.98
CA PHE A 73 13.23 4.17 2.68
C PHE A 73 14.73 4.49 2.75
N GLY A 74 15.30 4.55 3.96
CA GLY A 74 16.65 5.09 4.16
C GLY A 74 16.75 6.58 3.82
N PHE A 75 17.94 6.99 3.37
CA PHE A 75 18.27 8.40 3.10
C PHE A 75 18.81 8.58 1.67
N PRO A 76 17.96 8.40 0.64
CA PRO A 76 18.41 8.38 -0.75
C PRO A 76 18.87 9.73 -1.30
N ASN A 77 18.61 10.85 -0.60
CA ASN A 77 18.95 12.20 -1.04
C ASN A 77 19.95 12.84 -0.08
N ASP A 78 21.25 12.49 -0.19
CA ASP A 78 22.35 13.09 0.58
C ASP A 78 22.07 13.28 2.09
N ASN A 79 21.78 12.17 2.77
CA ASN A 79 21.43 12.10 4.21
C ASN A 79 20.02 12.55 4.56
N VAL A 80 19.14 12.75 3.59
CA VAL A 80 17.70 12.89 3.84
C VAL A 80 16.89 11.83 3.10
N GLY A 81 15.72 11.55 3.65
CA GLY A 81 14.73 10.64 3.11
C GLY A 81 14.17 11.12 1.77
N PRO A 82 13.21 10.39 1.20
CA PRO A 82 12.50 10.82 0.01
C PRO A 82 11.86 12.21 0.20
N LEU A 83 11.80 12.98 -0.88
CA LEU A 83 11.25 14.33 -0.88
C LEU A 83 9.73 14.30 -1.02
N PHE A 84 9.02 14.87 -0.05
CA PHE A 84 7.57 15.07 -0.10
C PHE A 84 7.30 16.45 -0.70
N ALA A 85 7.24 16.51 -2.03
CA ALA A 85 7.00 17.74 -2.77
C ALA A 85 5.64 18.34 -2.39
N SER A 86 5.64 19.60 -1.96
CA SER A 86 4.46 20.34 -1.48
C SER A 86 4.13 21.54 -2.36
N GLY A 87 5.04 21.98 -3.20
CA GLY A 87 4.82 23.14 -4.06
C GLY A 87 6.04 23.53 -4.88
N VAL A 88 5.88 24.62 -5.62
CA VAL A 88 6.95 25.29 -6.37
C VAL A 88 7.05 26.74 -5.92
N GLY A 89 8.22 27.11 -5.41
CA GLY A 89 8.55 28.44 -4.91
C GLY A 89 9.30 29.30 -5.93
N PHE A 90 9.24 30.61 -5.75
CA PHE A 90 9.94 31.60 -6.58
C PHE A 90 11.41 31.78 -6.14
N PRO A 91 12.40 32.01 -7.04
CA PRO A 91 12.29 32.09 -8.48
C PRO A 91 11.99 30.77 -9.18
N VAL A 92 12.56 29.63 -8.79
CA VAL A 92 12.31 28.30 -9.40
C VAL A 92 12.85 27.19 -8.45
N PHE A 93 12.17 26.88 -7.35
CA PHE A 93 12.58 25.80 -6.44
C PHE A 93 11.43 24.87 -6.07
N VAL A 94 11.70 23.58 -5.90
CA VAL A 94 10.71 22.65 -5.33
C VAL A 94 10.70 22.83 -3.82
N GLU A 95 9.53 23.10 -3.26
CA GLU A 95 9.30 23.12 -1.81
C GLU A 95 8.94 21.71 -1.36
N ALA A 96 9.78 21.08 -0.56
CA ALA A 96 9.56 19.72 -0.08
C ALA A 96 9.92 19.54 1.39
N ALA A 97 9.26 18.57 2.02
CA ALA A 97 9.66 18.05 3.31
C ALA A 97 10.51 16.78 3.14
N ALA A 98 11.46 16.55 4.05
CA ALA A 98 12.21 15.30 4.12
C ALA A 98 12.61 14.99 5.56
N PHE A 99 12.80 13.71 5.88
CA PHE A 99 13.30 13.27 7.19
C PHE A 99 14.82 13.03 7.14
N ASN A 100 15.59 13.59 8.07
CA ASN A 100 17.06 13.48 8.07
C ASN A 100 17.63 12.45 9.06
N GLY A 101 16.76 11.60 9.63
CA GLY A 101 17.15 10.62 10.65
C GLY A 101 16.86 11.04 12.08
N SER A 102 16.62 12.34 12.32
CA SER A 102 16.26 12.85 13.65
C SER A 102 15.01 13.74 13.61
N THR A 103 14.91 14.63 12.63
CA THR A 103 13.78 15.56 12.48
C THR A 103 13.31 15.58 11.04
N THR A 104 12.14 16.16 10.82
CA THR A 104 11.74 16.62 9.49
C THR A 104 12.30 18.00 9.24
N ILE A 105 12.79 18.21 8.02
CA ILE A 105 13.23 19.49 7.51
C ILE A 105 12.28 19.89 6.38
N PHE A 106 12.01 21.19 6.31
CA PHE A 106 11.30 21.79 5.18
C PHE A 106 12.25 22.82 4.57
N SER A 107 12.69 22.57 3.34
CA SER A 107 13.65 23.43 2.67
C SER A 107 13.29 23.51 1.18
N PRO A 108 13.55 24.65 0.50
CA PRO A 108 13.67 24.61 -0.96
C PRO A 108 14.77 23.58 -1.27
N THR A 109 14.39 22.46 -1.87
CA THR A 109 15.28 21.28 -1.90
C THR A 109 16.10 21.22 -3.18
N ALA A 110 15.64 21.84 -4.27
CA ALA A 110 16.37 21.86 -5.53
C ALA A 110 15.93 23.01 -6.43
N THR A 111 16.86 23.59 -7.20
CA THR A 111 16.50 24.37 -8.38
C THR A 111 15.75 23.44 -9.34
N ILE A 112 14.55 23.81 -9.78
CA ILE A 112 13.77 22.97 -10.69
C ILE A 112 14.60 22.74 -11.97
N ASN A 113 14.59 21.50 -12.49
CA ASN A 113 15.29 21.03 -13.69
C ASN A 113 16.79 20.73 -13.58
N VAL A 114 17.39 20.78 -12.39
CA VAL A 114 18.85 20.58 -12.27
C VAL A 114 19.21 19.24 -11.64
N PHE A 115 18.42 18.77 -10.67
CA PHE A 115 18.75 17.60 -9.88
C PHE A 115 17.71 16.49 -10.04
N SER A 116 18.21 15.26 -10.15
CA SER A 116 17.41 14.05 -10.10
C SER A 116 17.41 13.58 -8.66
N GLU A 117 16.24 13.63 -8.02
CA GLU A 117 16.06 13.31 -6.61
C GLU A 117 15.09 12.14 -6.46
N THR A 118 15.10 11.52 -5.28
CA THR A 118 14.11 10.52 -4.89
C THR A 118 12.92 11.22 -4.23
N TYR A 119 11.77 11.20 -4.89
CA TYR A 119 10.52 11.76 -4.40
C TYR A 119 9.62 10.69 -3.80
N ALA A 120 8.84 11.08 -2.79
CA ALA A 120 7.72 10.27 -2.30
C ALA A 120 6.50 10.46 -3.22
N ILE A 121 5.80 9.37 -3.48
CA ILE A 121 4.48 9.34 -4.11
C ILE A 121 3.56 8.48 -3.26
N ALA A 122 2.25 8.67 -3.40
CA ALA A 122 1.27 7.94 -2.60
C ALA A 122 0.15 7.37 -3.46
N THR A 123 -0.32 6.19 -3.07
CA THR A 123 -1.57 5.60 -3.55
C THR A 123 -2.50 5.42 -2.37
N GLU A 124 -3.75 5.85 -2.50
CA GLU A 124 -4.77 5.66 -1.46
C GLU A 124 -5.06 4.16 -1.28
N VAL A 125 -5.09 3.72 -0.02
CA VAL A 125 -5.45 2.34 0.31
C VAL A 125 -6.96 2.17 0.17
N GLN A 126 -7.38 1.63 -0.96
CA GLN A 126 -8.78 1.25 -1.17
C GLN A 126 -9.08 0.03 -0.28
N THR A 127 -9.94 0.22 0.73
CA THR A 127 -10.53 -0.92 1.45
C THR A 127 -11.49 -1.63 0.49
N ILE A 128 -10.99 -2.64 -0.22
CA ILE A 128 -11.85 -3.50 -1.04
C ILE A 128 -12.86 -4.14 -0.06
N PRO A 129 -14.16 -3.83 -0.15
CA PRO A 129 -15.15 -4.54 0.63
C PRO A 129 -15.11 -5.98 0.12
N GLU A 130 -14.71 -6.92 0.97
CA GLU A 130 -14.52 -8.31 0.57
C GLU A 130 -15.73 -8.83 -0.23
N PRO A 131 -15.55 -9.29 -1.47
CA PRO A 131 -16.57 -10.11 -2.09
C PRO A 131 -16.56 -11.45 -1.36
N LEU A 132 -17.69 -11.86 -0.76
CA LEU A 132 -18.15 -13.26 -0.56
C LEU A 132 -18.63 -13.72 0.84
N THR A 133 -18.85 -12.85 1.84
CA THR A 133 -19.68 -13.29 3.01
C THR A 133 -21.14 -13.57 2.61
N ILE A 134 -21.58 -13.12 1.42
CA ILE A 134 -22.89 -13.48 0.84
C ILE A 134 -22.92 -14.91 0.24
N LEU A 135 -21.79 -15.46 -0.23
CA LEU A 135 -21.77 -16.82 -0.78
C LEU A 135 -21.83 -17.87 0.34
N GLY A 136 -21.22 -17.58 1.49
CA GLY A 136 -21.34 -18.38 2.71
C GLY A 136 -22.76 -18.37 3.30
N ALA A 137 -23.42 -17.20 3.33
CA ALA A 137 -24.81 -17.09 3.77
C ALA A 137 -25.80 -17.80 2.82
N GLY A 138 -25.59 -17.70 1.50
CA GLY A 138 -26.40 -18.38 0.49
C GLY A 138 -26.30 -19.91 0.56
N ALA A 139 -25.09 -20.44 0.78
CA ALA A 139 -24.87 -21.87 0.97
C ALA A 139 -25.50 -22.39 2.28
N ALA A 140 -25.40 -21.64 3.39
CA ALA A 140 -26.00 -22.02 4.67
C ALA A 140 -27.54 -22.11 4.61
N ILE A 141 -28.21 -21.22 3.85
CA ILE A 141 -29.66 -21.28 3.65
C ILE A 141 -30.06 -22.46 2.75
N ALA A 142 -29.28 -22.77 1.70
CA ALA A 142 -29.55 -23.91 0.80
C ALA A 142 -29.40 -25.28 1.51
N PHE A 143 -28.38 -25.45 2.36
CA PHE A 143 -28.22 -26.66 3.17
C PHE A 143 -29.23 -26.73 4.34
N GLY A 144 -29.57 -25.61 4.97
CA GLY A 144 -30.54 -25.55 6.06
C GLY A 144 -31.99 -25.83 5.63
N ALA A 145 -32.42 -25.31 4.48
CA ALA A 145 -33.77 -25.54 3.96
C ALA A 145 -33.94 -26.97 3.36
N GLY A 146 -32.88 -27.53 2.76
CA GLY A 146 -32.90 -28.88 2.18
C GLY A 146 -33.04 -30.00 3.23
N PHE A 147 -32.41 -29.87 4.39
CA PHE A 147 -32.43 -30.90 5.43
C PHE A 147 -33.80 -31.01 6.13
N LYS A 148 -34.47 -29.87 6.36
CA LYS A 148 -35.78 -29.82 7.05
C LYS A 148 -36.90 -30.50 6.25
N ARG A 149 -36.83 -30.52 4.92
CA ARG A 149 -37.84 -31.16 4.05
C ARG A 149 -37.75 -32.69 4.04
N LYS A 150 -36.60 -33.29 4.38
CA LYS A 150 -36.43 -34.76 4.38
C LYS A 150 -36.95 -35.43 5.65
N LEU A 151 -37.01 -34.72 6.78
CA LEU A 151 -37.53 -35.25 8.05
C LEU A 151 -39.05 -35.26 8.16
N GLY A 152 -39.76 -34.41 7.39
CA GLY A 152 -41.23 -34.36 7.38
C GLY A 152 -41.92 -35.51 6.65
N LYS A 153 -41.18 -36.29 5.84
CA LYS A 153 -41.74 -37.42 5.08
C LYS A 153 -41.61 -38.78 5.79
N VAL A 154 -40.87 -38.87 6.89
CA VAL A 154 -40.69 -40.12 7.66
C VAL A 154 -41.76 -40.30 8.75
N LYS A 155 -42.69 -39.35 8.89
CA LYS A 155 -43.79 -39.38 9.88
C LYS A 155 -45.19 -39.33 9.25
N GLN A 156 -45.40 -39.99 8.13
CA GLN A 156 -46.74 -40.31 7.65
C GLN A 156 -46.86 -41.84 7.57
N LYS A 157 -47.90 -42.33 8.24
CA LYS A 157 -48.28 -43.71 8.57
C LYS A 157 -48.06 -44.74 7.47
#